data_AF-A0A074W383-F1
#
_entry.id   AF-A0A074W383-F1
#
_cell.length_a   1.000
_cell.length_b   1.000
_cell.length_c   1.000
_cell.angle_alpha   90.00
_cell.angle_beta   90.00
_cell.angle_gamma   90.00
#
_symmetry.space_group_name_H-M   'P 1'
#
loop_
_entity.id
_entity.type
_entity.pdbx_description
1 polymer ?
#
loop_
_entity_poly.entity_id
_entity_poly.type
_entity_poly.pdbx_seq_one_letter_code
_entity_poly.pdbx_strand_id
1 'polypeptide(L)'
;MATVSQPPQTPPAQPPPPPGTTVPQTSPQLVPSRQPLPLSASQEGQVREIYHKRVRNKCAEEVRLFAACATNRTFTAPFYCRAERRQMNACMLQYANQAEQDAAREEWFATRDLRRKEREAKEEKRKEQEKFHREWWGLDENGNRIDKKNTK
;
A
#
# COMPACT_ATOMS: atom_id res chain seq x y z
N MET A 1 -28.01 41.90 -26.04
CA MET A 1 -28.60 40.81 -25.24
C MET A 1 -27.46 40.11 -24.54
N ALA A 2 -27.36 40.28 -23.22
CA ALA A 2 -26.15 40.06 -22.44
C ALA A 2 -25.98 38.61 -21.97
N THR A 3 -24.79 38.07 -22.15
CA THR A 3 -24.34 36.76 -21.68
C THR A 3 -24.06 36.80 -20.17
N VAL A 4 -24.88 36.12 -19.37
CA VAL A 4 -24.63 35.97 -17.93
C VAL A 4 -23.75 34.75 -17.68
N SER A 5 -22.51 35.02 -17.26
CA SER A 5 -21.55 34.05 -16.75
C SER A 5 -21.92 33.64 -15.33
N GLN A 6 -22.20 32.35 -15.08
CA GLN A 6 -22.43 31.85 -13.72
C GLN A 6 -21.09 31.62 -12.98
N PRO A 7 -20.95 32.05 -11.72
CA PRO A 7 -19.78 31.74 -10.89
C PRO A 7 -19.87 30.34 -10.25
N PRO A 8 -18.72 29.73 -9.88
CA PRO A 8 -18.66 28.42 -9.24
C PRO A 8 -19.16 28.47 -7.79
N GLN A 9 -20.01 27.50 -7.41
CA GLN A 9 -20.54 27.36 -6.05
C GLN A 9 -19.47 26.79 -5.11
N THR A 10 -19.12 27.55 -4.07
CA THR A 10 -18.32 27.11 -2.93
C THR A 10 -19.15 26.21 -1.99
N PRO A 11 -18.61 25.08 -1.51
CA PRO A 11 -19.26 24.27 -0.47
C PRO A 11 -19.22 24.97 0.91
N PRO A 12 -20.23 24.76 1.79
CA PRO A 12 -20.31 25.42 3.08
C PRO A 12 -19.24 24.94 4.07
N ALA A 13 -18.69 25.90 4.81
CA ALA A 13 -17.71 25.70 5.87
C ALA A 13 -18.31 24.92 7.06
N GLN A 14 -17.59 23.91 7.54
CA GLN A 14 -17.93 23.16 8.75
C GLN A 14 -17.46 23.95 10.01
N PRO A 15 -18.24 23.96 11.10
CA PRO A 15 -17.83 24.59 12.36
C PRO A 15 -16.74 23.77 13.09
N PRO A 16 -15.92 24.42 13.95
CA PRO A 16 -14.80 23.77 14.63
C PRO A 16 -15.26 22.78 15.72
N PRO A 17 -14.52 21.68 15.96
CA PRO A 17 -14.83 20.73 17.03
C PRO A 17 -14.46 21.28 18.42
N PRO A 18 -15.21 20.92 19.48
CA PRO A 18 -14.92 21.32 20.86
C PRO A 18 -13.67 20.61 21.44
N PRO A 19 -12.99 21.21 22.42
CA PRO A 19 -11.77 20.64 23.00
C PRO A 19 -12.08 19.63 24.10
N GLY A 20 -11.32 18.53 24.12
CA GLY A 20 -11.06 17.73 25.31
C GLY A 20 -12.10 16.67 25.64
N THR A 21 -11.88 15.43 25.19
CA THR A 21 -12.33 14.24 25.93
C THR A 21 -11.26 13.16 25.79
N THR A 22 -10.45 13.01 26.84
CA THR A 22 -9.56 11.88 27.05
C THR A 22 -10.39 10.61 27.24
N VAL A 23 -10.46 9.76 26.23
CA VAL A 23 -11.01 8.39 26.35
C VAL A 23 -9.89 7.41 26.72
N PRO A 24 -10.04 6.59 27.77
CA PRO A 24 -9.06 5.59 28.17
C PRO A 24 -8.91 4.49 27.11
N GLN A 25 -7.66 4.12 26.81
CA GLN A 25 -7.31 3.05 25.87
C GLN A 25 -7.63 1.68 26.47
N THR A 26 -8.83 1.17 26.20
CA THR A 26 -9.15 -0.25 26.36
C THR A 26 -9.13 -0.89 24.98
N SER A 27 -8.20 -1.81 24.78
CA SER A 27 -8.04 -2.60 23.55
C SER A 27 -9.37 -3.24 23.12
N PRO A 28 -9.97 -2.88 21.97
CA PRO A 28 -11.24 -3.46 21.56
C PRO A 28 -11.01 -4.85 20.95
N GLN A 29 -11.58 -5.87 21.60
CA GLN A 29 -11.81 -7.18 20.98
C GLN A 29 -12.63 -7.00 19.69
N LEU A 30 -12.16 -7.62 18.60
CA LEU A 30 -12.80 -7.59 17.29
C LEU A 30 -14.15 -8.32 17.35
N VAL A 31 -15.24 -7.57 17.46
CA VAL A 31 -16.53 -7.99 16.91
C VAL A 31 -16.58 -7.54 15.44
N PRO A 32 -16.90 -8.41 14.47
CA PRO A 32 -17.08 -8.00 13.08
C PRO A 32 -18.34 -7.14 12.93
N SER A 33 -18.25 -5.86 13.30
CA SER A 33 -19.25 -4.89 12.91
C SER A 33 -19.20 -4.78 11.38
N ARG A 34 -20.36 -4.93 10.73
CA ARG A 34 -20.56 -4.70 9.28
C ARG A 34 -20.15 -3.30 8.82
N GLN A 35 -19.75 -2.42 9.72
CA GLN A 35 -19.15 -1.14 9.42
C GLN A 35 -17.63 -1.28 9.53
N PRO A 36 -16.89 -1.20 8.41
CA PRO A 36 -15.45 -1.32 8.45
C PRO A 36 -14.89 -0.20 9.34
N LEU A 37 -13.98 -0.56 10.23
CA LEU A 37 -13.19 0.39 11.00
C LEU A 37 -12.65 1.47 10.04
N PRO A 38 -12.87 2.76 10.30
CA PRO A 38 -12.43 3.82 9.40
C PRO A 38 -10.91 3.78 9.30
N LEU A 39 -10.41 3.31 8.15
CA LEU A 39 -8.99 3.26 7.83
C LEU A 39 -8.51 4.64 7.41
N SER A 40 -7.27 4.98 7.75
CA SER A 40 -6.66 6.21 7.22
C SER A 40 -6.46 6.10 5.71
N ALA A 41 -6.40 7.22 4.98
CA ALA A 41 -6.28 7.23 3.52
C ALA A 41 -5.07 6.39 3.00
N SER A 42 -3.98 6.36 3.77
CA SER A 42 -2.79 5.52 3.49
C SER A 42 -3.09 4.03 3.64
N GLN A 43 -3.84 3.64 4.67
CA GLN A 43 -4.24 2.25 4.92
C GLN A 43 -5.22 1.75 3.85
N GLU A 44 -6.17 2.58 3.41
CA GLU A 44 -7.05 2.25 2.29
C GLU A 44 -6.29 2.10 0.96
N GLY A 45 -5.20 2.86 0.77
CA GLY A 45 -4.29 2.68 -0.36
C GLY A 45 -3.71 1.27 -0.40
N GLN A 46 -3.21 0.78 0.73
CA GLN A 46 -2.66 -0.58 0.84
C GLN A 46 -3.72 -1.67 0.65
N VAL A 47 -4.94 -1.45 1.13
CA VAL A 47 -6.07 -2.37 0.86
C VAL A 47 -6.38 -2.40 -0.64
N ARG A 48 -6.43 -1.24 -1.30
CA ARG A 48 -6.63 -1.14 -2.76
C ARG A 48 -5.53 -1.86 -3.53
N GLU A 49 -4.28 -1.82 -3.07
CA GLU A 49 -3.17 -2.57 -3.68
C GLU A 49 -3.37 -4.09 -3.60
N ILE A 50 -3.76 -4.62 -2.44
CA ILE A 50 -4.06 -6.05 -2.26
C ILE A 50 -5.24 -6.46 -3.15
N TYR A 51 -6.30 -5.65 -3.15
CA TYR A 51 -7.46 -5.84 -4.01
C TYR A 51 -7.07 -5.88 -5.50
N HIS A 52 -6.32 -4.89 -6.01
CA HIS A 52 -5.87 -4.88 -7.40
C HIS A 52 -4.93 -6.06 -7.72
N LYS A 53 -4.09 -6.48 -6.79
CA LYS A 53 -3.24 -7.67 -6.96
C LYS A 53 -4.09 -8.93 -7.12
N ARG A 54 -5.12 -9.11 -6.30
CA ARG A 54 -6.05 -10.25 -6.38
C ARG A 54 -6.84 -10.26 -7.69
N VAL A 55 -7.37 -9.11 -8.11
CA VAL A 55 -8.10 -8.97 -9.38
C VAL A 55 -7.20 -9.27 -10.57
N ARG A 56 -5.96 -8.75 -10.59
CA ARG A 56 -4.98 -9.06 -11.65
C ARG A 56 -4.63 -10.53 -11.70
N ASN A 57 -4.54 -11.21 -10.56
CA ASN A 57 -4.28 -12.66 -10.52
C ASN A 57 -5.46 -13.47 -11.08
N LYS A 58 -6.70 -13.05 -10.82
CA LYS A 58 -7.91 -13.69 -11.38
C LYS A 58 -8.02 -13.45 -12.90
N CYS A 59 -7.70 -12.24 -13.36
CA CYS A 59 -7.71 -11.84 -14.77
C CYS A 59 -6.37 -12.05 -15.48
N ALA A 60 -5.51 -12.96 -15.00
CA ALA A 60 -4.13 -13.08 -15.49
C ALA A 60 -4.05 -13.42 -16.99
N GLU A 61 -4.96 -14.24 -17.51
CA GLU A 61 -4.99 -14.60 -18.94
C GLU A 61 -5.29 -13.39 -19.84
N GLU A 62 -6.30 -12.59 -19.49
CA GLU A 62 -6.65 -11.39 -20.27
C GLU A 62 -5.53 -10.36 -20.26
N VAL A 63 -4.83 -10.21 -19.12
CA VAL A 63 -3.66 -9.35 -18.99
C VAL A 63 -2.50 -9.86 -19.85
N ARG A 64 -2.29 -11.19 -19.93
CA ARG A 64 -1.27 -11.81 -20.77
C ARG A 64 -1.53 -11.56 -22.25
N LEU A 65 -2.77 -11.73 -22.70
CA LEU A 65 -3.16 -11.46 -24.10
C LEU A 65 -2.94 -9.98 -24.47
N PHE A 66 -3.33 -9.06 -23.59
CA PHE A 66 -3.05 -7.63 -23.78
C PHE A 66 -1.54 -7.34 -23.81
N ALA A 67 -0.76 -7.94 -22.90
CA ALA A 67 0.69 -7.77 -22.85
C ALA A 67 1.38 -8.32 -24.11
N ALA A 68 0.96 -9.48 -24.61
CA ALA A 68 1.48 -10.06 -25.85
C ALA A 68 1.26 -9.14 -27.05
N CYS A 69 0.07 -8.55 -27.17
CA CYS A 69 -0.22 -7.56 -28.22
C CYS A 69 0.60 -6.26 -28.05
N ALA A 70 0.78 -5.80 -26.81
CA ALA A 70 1.45 -4.53 -26.50
C ALA A 70 2.99 -4.59 -26.54
N THR A 71 3.60 -5.78 -26.44
CA THR A 71 5.07 -5.96 -26.33
C THR A 71 5.84 -5.30 -27.47
N ASN A 72 5.29 -5.28 -28.68
CA ASN A 72 5.93 -4.69 -29.88
C ASN A 72 5.32 -3.35 -30.33
N ARG A 73 4.35 -2.80 -29.58
CA ARG A 73 3.55 -1.64 -29.99
C ARG A 73 3.40 -0.66 -28.84
N THR A 74 4.43 0.13 -28.53
CA THR A 74 4.38 1.07 -27.39
C THR A 74 3.44 2.25 -27.62
N PHE A 75 3.49 2.86 -28.80
CA PHE A 75 2.69 4.07 -29.13
C PHE A 75 1.33 3.75 -29.74
N THR A 76 1.22 2.67 -30.53
CA THR A 76 0.00 2.31 -31.26
C THR A 76 -0.85 1.24 -30.55
N ALA A 77 -0.41 0.72 -29.40
CA ALA A 77 -1.15 -0.26 -28.59
C ALA A 77 -2.60 0.13 -28.27
N PRO A 78 -2.94 1.39 -27.92
CA PRO A 78 -4.32 1.74 -27.57
C PRO A 78 -5.32 1.57 -28.71
N PHE A 79 -4.84 1.62 -29.96
CA PHE A 79 -5.65 1.47 -31.17
C PHE A 79 -5.65 0.03 -31.66
N TYR A 80 -4.47 -0.59 -31.82
CA TYR A 80 -4.34 -1.95 -32.35
C TYR A 80 -4.78 -3.02 -31.34
N CYS A 81 -4.42 -2.89 -30.06
CA CYS A 81 -4.75 -3.85 -29.01
C CYS A 81 -6.05 -3.47 -28.26
N ARG A 82 -6.97 -2.79 -28.95
CA ARG A 82 -8.19 -2.25 -28.35
C ARG A 82 -9.18 -3.35 -27.97
N ALA A 83 -9.16 -4.49 -28.66
CA ALA A 83 -10.03 -5.62 -28.35
C ALA A 83 -9.60 -6.28 -27.03
N GLU A 84 -8.32 -6.62 -26.91
CA GLU A 84 -7.69 -7.23 -25.74
C GLU A 84 -7.77 -6.30 -24.53
N ARG A 85 -7.56 -4.98 -24.74
CA ARG A 85 -7.73 -3.98 -23.67
C ARG A 85 -9.17 -3.96 -23.13
N ARG A 86 -10.18 -4.12 -24.00
CA ARG A 86 -11.59 -4.17 -23.54
C ARG A 86 -11.88 -5.45 -22.78
N GLN A 87 -11.39 -6.60 -23.25
CA GLN A 87 -11.54 -7.88 -22.55
C GLN A 87 -10.91 -7.84 -21.16
N MET A 88 -9.66 -7.37 -21.06
CA MET A 88 -8.98 -7.17 -19.78
C MET A 88 -9.78 -6.27 -18.84
N ASN A 89 -10.25 -5.11 -19.33
CA ASN A 89 -11.04 -4.19 -18.54
C ASN A 89 -12.40 -4.79 -18.13
N ALA A 90 -13.05 -5.55 -19.01
CA ALA A 90 -14.29 -6.24 -18.70
C ALA A 90 -14.09 -7.23 -17.55
N CYS A 91 -13.03 -8.05 -17.59
CA CYS A 91 -12.69 -8.96 -16.50
C CYS A 91 -12.42 -8.21 -15.19
N MET A 92 -11.64 -7.13 -15.22
CA MET A 92 -11.37 -6.35 -14.01
C MET A 92 -12.64 -5.72 -13.42
N LEU A 93 -13.58 -5.28 -14.25
CA LEU A 93 -14.86 -4.74 -13.82
C LEU A 93 -15.79 -5.82 -13.22
N GLN A 94 -15.75 -7.05 -13.71
CA GLN A 94 -16.52 -8.16 -13.12
C GLN A 94 -16.12 -8.46 -11.68
N TYR A 95 -14.84 -8.29 -11.34
CA TYR A 95 -14.35 -8.46 -9.98
C TYR A 95 -14.36 -7.17 -9.15
N ALA A 96 -14.92 -6.08 -9.68
CA ALA A 96 -15.14 -4.81 -8.98
C ALA A 96 -16.32 -4.85 -8.00
N ASN A 97 -16.43 -5.94 -7.25
CA ASN A 97 -17.47 -6.15 -6.26
C ASN A 97 -17.01 -5.71 -4.88
N GLN A 98 -17.95 -5.14 -4.11
CA GLN A 98 -17.70 -4.74 -2.72
C GLN A 98 -17.26 -5.93 -1.85
N ALA A 99 -17.80 -7.12 -2.10
CA ALA A 99 -17.42 -8.35 -1.42
C ALA A 99 -15.92 -8.70 -1.57
N GLU A 100 -15.33 -8.44 -2.74
CA GLU A 100 -13.90 -8.65 -2.95
C GLU A 100 -13.05 -7.60 -2.23
N GLN A 101 -13.55 -6.36 -2.12
CA GLN A 101 -12.89 -5.31 -1.35
C GLN A 101 -12.94 -5.62 0.15
N ASP A 102 -14.05 -6.14 0.66
CA ASP A 102 -14.18 -6.52 2.08
C ASP A 102 -13.31 -7.74 2.41
N ALA A 103 -13.26 -8.75 1.53
CA ALA A 103 -12.32 -9.86 1.67
C ALA A 103 -10.84 -9.43 1.56
N ALA A 104 -10.53 -8.36 0.80
CA ALA A 104 -9.19 -7.78 0.76
C ALA A 104 -8.86 -6.99 2.04
N ARG A 105 -9.86 -6.34 2.66
CA ARG A 105 -9.70 -5.72 3.99
C ARG A 105 -9.40 -6.76 5.04
N GLU A 106 -10.15 -7.87 5.08
CA GLU A 106 -9.91 -8.97 6.01
C GLU A 106 -8.49 -9.54 5.88
N GLU A 107 -8.04 -9.78 4.65
CA GLU A 107 -6.65 -10.21 4.39
C GLU A 107 -5.64 -9.15 4.85
N TRP A 108 -5.90 -7.86 4.59
CA TRP A 108 -5.02 -6.77 5.03
C TRP A 108 -4.90 -6.74 6.56
N PHE A 109 -6.01 -6.92 7.28
CA PHE A 109 -6.05 -7.02 8.74
C PHE A 109 -5.33 -8.28 9.25
N ALA A 110 -5.54 -9.44 8.63
CA ALA A 110 -4.84 -10.68 8.99
C ALA A 110 -3.32 -10.57 8.77
N THR A 111 -2.90 -9.86 7.73
CA THR A 111 -1.49 -9.63 7.41
C THR A 111 -0.88 -8.51 8.26
N ARG A 112 -1.65 -7.82 9.11
CA ARG A 112 -1.15 -6.75 9.98
C ARG A 112 -0.10 -7.28 10.96
N ASP A 113 -0.37 -8.42 11.58
CA ASP A 113 0.54 -9.02 12.56
C ASP A 113 1.76 -9.64 11.87
N LEU A 114 1.60 -10.18 10.66
CA LEU A 114 2.72 -10.63 9.82
C LEU A 114 3.66 -9.48 9.45
N ARG A 115 3.11 -8.33 9.03
CA ARG A 115 3.91 -7.14 8.71
C ARG A 115 4.63 -6.55 9.92
N ARG A 116 4.05 -6.67 11.12
CA ARG A 116 4.74 -6.30 12.36
C ARG A 116 5.96 -7.19 12.59
N LYS A 117 5.78 -8.52 12.53
CA LYS A 117 6.87 -9.49 12.70
C LYS A 117 7.98 -9.32 11.67
N GLU A 118 7.63 -9.02 10.43
CA GLU A 118 8.61 -8.77 9.36
C GLU A 118 9.46 -7.52 9.64
N ARG A 119 8.85 -6.44 10.18
CA ARG A 119 9.61 -5.26 10.59
C ARG A 119 10.55 -5.54 11.75
N GLU A 120 10.08 -6.27 12.76
CA GLU A 120 10.90 -6.69 13.91
C GLU A 120 12.09 -7.54 13.44
N ALA A 121 11.85 -8.55 12.60
CA ALA A 121 12.91 -9.39 12.02
C ALA A 121 13.89 -8.61 11.14
N LYS A 122 13.42 -7.60 10.40
CA LYS A 122 14.29 -6.74 9.59
C LYS A 122 15.15 -5.82 10.47
N GLU A 123 14.62 -5.34 11.59
CA GLU A 123 15.39 -4.56 12.56
C GLU A 123 16.44 -5.41 13.28
N GLU A 124 16.14 -6.66 13.62
CA GLU A 124 17.13 -7.62 14.14
C GLU A 124 18.25 -7.85 13.14
N LYS A 125 17.91 -8.15 11.88
CA LYS A 125 18.92 -8.31 10.81
C LYS A 125 19.75 -7.04 10.60
N ARG A 126 19.15 -5.85 10.71
CA ARG A 126 19.90 -4.59 10.60
C ARG A 126 20.90 -4.45 11.75
N LYS A 127 20.51 -4.76 12.98
CA LYS A 127 21.41 -4.74 14.15
C LYS A 127 22.54 -5.75 14.00
N GLU A 128 22.25 -6.94 13.49
CA GLU A 128 23.27 -7.96 13.19
C GLU A 128 24.22 -7.50 12.09
N GLN A 129 23.72 -6.90 11.01
CA GLN A 129 24.55 -6.32 9.96
C GLN A 129 25.39 -5.15 10.47
N GLU A 130 24.86 -4.30 11.35
CA GLU A 130 25.62 -3.22 12.00
C GLU A 130 26.75 -3.78 12.88
N LYS A 131 26.49 -4.84 13.66
CA LYS A 131 27.52 -5.54 14.46
C LYS A 131 28.58 -6.18 13.58
N PHE A 132 28.15 -6.93 12.56
CA PHE A 132 29.04 -7.56 11.60
C PHE A 132 29.91 -6.53 10.86
N HIS A 133 29.31 -5.43 10.41
CA HIS A 133 30.02 -4.34 9.76
C HIS A 133 31.02 -3.66 10.70
N ARG A 134 30.67 -3.50 11.99
CA ARG A 134 31.58 -2.96 13.02
C ARG A 134 32.76 -3.89 13.29
N GLU A 135 32.52 -5.19 13.43
CA GLU A 135 33.55 -6.22 13.66
C GLU A 135 34.46 -6.38 12.43
N TRP A 136 33.88 -6.49 11.24
CA TRP A 136 34.60 -6.60 9.97
C TRP A 136 35.53 -5.41 9.77
N TRP A 137 35.10 -4.21 10.18
CA TRP A 137 35.90 -3.01 10.02
C TRP A 137 36.82 -2.69 11.22
N GLY A 138 36.77 -3.50 12.29
CA GLY A 138 37.62 -3.36 13.46
C GLY A 138 37.44 -2.02 14.19
N LEU A 139 36.20 -1.51 14.27
CA LEU A 139 35.88 -0.27 14.98
C LEU A 139 35.64 -0.54 16.48
N ASP A 140 36.17 0.32 17.35
CA ASP A 140 35.85 0.36 18.80
C ASP A 140 34.39 0.84 19.06
N GLU A 141 33.95 0.86 20.32
CA GLU A 141 32.61 1.33 20.70
C GLU A 141 32.33 2.80 20.30
N ASN A 142 33.39 3.58 20.02
CA ASN A 142 33.34 4.98 19.65
C ASN A 142 33.53 5.23 18.13
N GLY A 143 33.71 4.18 17.33
CA GLY A 143 33.85 4.24 15.89
C GLY A 143 35.27 4.47 15.35
N ASN A 144 36.31 4.32 16.17
CA ASN A 144 37.71 4.42 15.75
C ASN A 144 38.26 3.04 15.33
N ARG A 145 39.07 2.97 14.27
CA ARG A 145 39.74 1.71 13.88
C ARG A 145 40.79 1.33 14.92
N ILE A 146 40.79 0.08 15.34
CA ILE A 146 41.76 -0.46 16.32
C ILE A 146 43.09 -0.72 15.59
N ASP A 147 43.92 0.31 15.45
CA ASP A 147 45.29 0.16 14.96
C ASP A 147 46.13 -0.62 15.98
N LYS A 148 46.44 -1.89 15.70
CA LYS A 148 47.42 -2.68 16.46
C LYS A 148 48.84 -2.13 16.22
N LYS A 149 49.18 -1.00 16.85
CA LYS A 149 50.55 -0.45 16.91
C LYS A 149 50.87 0.01 18.34
N ASN A 150 50.97 -0.92 19.30
CA ASN A 150 51.98 -0.84 20.35
C ASN A 150 52.10 -2.18 21.09
N THR A 151 52.91 -3.09 20.58
CA THR A 151 53.56 -4.11 21.39
C THR A 151 55.05 -3.96 21.08
N LYS A 152 55.79 -3.50 22.09
CA LYS A 152 57.23 -3.35 22.11
C LYS A 152 57.77 -4.37 23.09
#